data_AF-A0A5C7J330-F1
#
_entry.id   AF-A0A5C7J330-F1
#
_cell.length_a   1.000
_cell.length_b   1.000
_cell.length_c   1.000
_cell.angle_alpha   90.00
_cell.angle_beta   90.00
_cell.angle_gamma   90.00
#
_symmetry.space_group_name_H-M   'P 1'
#
loop_
_entity.id
_entity.type
_entity.pdbx_description
1 polymer ?
#
loop_
_entity_poly.entity_id
_entity_poly.type
_entity_poly.pdbx_seq_one_letter_code
_entity_poly.pdbx_strand_id
1 'polypeptide(L)'
;MSGHPLILYGANDRLGSFHIIAVAITSHEREEDYTKLLTTVDSAILYHFQVNRERTVRVALADEAIAIRNAFAAHFPQAIICNCAVHLVLKSSNIYVPTCYVHIFLVYLTH
;
A
#
# COMPACT_ATOMS: atom_id res chain seq x y z
N MET A 1 -2.80 21.12 15.33
CA MET A 1 -3.65 19.92 15.44
C MET A 1 -2.80 18.73 15.03
N SER A 2 -2.58 17.73 15.90
CA SER A 2 -1.93 16.49 15.47
C SER A 2 -2.99 15.60 14.81
N GLY A 3 -3.04 15.60 13.48
CA GLY A 3 -3.83 14.61 12.76
C GLY A 3 -3.21 13.22 12.94
N HIS A 4 -4.04 12.19 13.06
CA HIS A 4 -3.57 10.81 12.94
C HIS A 4 -3.50 10.45 11.46
N PRO A 5 -2.36 10.00 10.93
CA PRO A 5 -2.28 9.54 9.55
C PRO A 5 -3.28 8.42 9.29
N LEU A 6 -4.05 8.59 8.22
CA LEU A 6 -4.89 7.55 7.63
C LEU A 6 -4.09 6.92 6.49
N ILE A 7 -3.98 5.60 6.48
CA ILE A 7 -3.35 4.82 5.42
C ILE A 7 -4.47 4.04 4.72
N LEU A 8 -4.64 4.26 3.43
CA LEU A 8 -5.47 3.42 2.58
C LEU A 8 -4.62 2.35 1.93
N TYR A 9 -5.13 1.14 1.75
CA TYR A 9 -4.45 0.07 1.05
C TYR A 9 -5.42 -0.49 0.02
N GLY A 10 -5.04 -0.44 -1.25
CA GLY A 10 -5.90 -0.86 -2.36
C GLY A 10 -5.18 -1.73 -3.38
N ALA A 11 -5.93 -2.14 -4.38
CA ALA A 11 -5.45 -2.96 -5.48
C ALA A 11 -6.29 -2.74 -6.72
N ASN A 12 -5.69 -2.98 -7.90
CA ASN A 12 -6.47 -3.13 -9.10
C ASN A 12 -6.78 -4.60 -9.35
N ASP A 13 -7.99 -4.89 -9.80
CA ASP A 13 -8.26 -6.20 -10.39
C ASP A 13 -7.71 -6.29 -11.81
N ARG A 14 -7.91 -7.45 -12.47
CA ARG A 14 -7.44 -7.67 -13.85
C ARG A 14 -8.16 -6.82 -14.90
N LEU A 15 -9.32 -6.27 -14.56
CA LEU A 15 -10.08 -5.39 -15.43
C LEU A 15 -9.67 -3.93 -15.25
N GLY A 16 -8.72 -3.66 -14.34
CA GLY A 16 -8.22 -2.32 -14.04
C GLY A 16 -9.08 -1.56 -13.03
N SER A 17 -10.08 -2.19 -12.42
CA SER A 17 -10.91 -1.54 -11.40
C SER A 17 -10.15 -1.48 -10.08
N PHE A 18 -10.14 -0.30 -9.46
CA PHE A 18 -9.50 -0.10 -8.16
C PHE A 18 -10.45 -0.47 -7.02
N HIS A 19 -9.95 -1.22 -6.06
CA HIS A 19 -10.66 -1.66 -4.86
C HIS A 19 -9.85 -1.31 -3.62
N ILE A 20 -10.52 -0.71 -2.63
CA ILE A 20 -9.92 -0.53 -1.30
C ILE A 20 -10.02 -1.87 -0.57
N ILE A 21 -8.88 -2.38 -0.12
CA ILE A 21 -8.77 -3.66 0.60
C ILE A 21 -8.68 -3.41 2.11
N ALA A 22 -7.94 -2.38 2.55
CA ALA A 22 -7.81 -2.07 3.97
C ALA A 22 -7.63 -0.57 4.22
N VAL A 23 -7.96 -0.19 5.46
CA VAL A 23 -7.81 1.16 5.99
C VAL A 23 -7.19 1.04 7.37
N ALA A 24 -6.14 1.83 7.64
CA ALA A 24 -5.52 1.90 8.96
C ALA A 24 -5.41 3.36 9.41
N ILE A 25 -5.67 3.58 10.69
CA ILE A 25 -5.37 4.85 11.35
C ILE A 25 -4.18 4.57 12.26
N THR A 26 -3.13 5.36 12.12
CA THR A 26 -1.91 5.20 12.89
C THR A 26 -1.57 6.48 13.65
N SER A 27 -0.77 6.35 14.71
CA SER A 27 -0.16 7.49 15.39
C SER A 27 1.14 7.93 14.69
N HIS A 28 1.76 7.02 13.93
CA HIS A 28 3.06 7.22 13.28
C HIS A 28 3.13 6.48 11.94
N GLU A 29 4.06 6.88 11.07
CA GLU A 29 4.30 6.23 9.78
C GLU A 29 5.64 5.52 9.79
N ARG A 30 5.85 4.63 10.77
CA ARG A 30 7.08 3.84 10.89
C ARG A 30 7.00 2.58 10.04
N GLU A 31 8.15 2.02 9.71
CA GLU A 31 8.25 0.77 8.95
C GLU A 31 7.45 -0.37 9.60
N GLU A 32 7.48 -0.46 10.93
CA GLU A 32 6.72 -1.45 11.71
C GLU A 32 5.20 -1.33 11.53
N ASP A 33 4.68 -0.11 11.35
CA ASP A 33 3.25 0.14 11.18
C ASP A 33 2.78 -0.34 9.80
N TYR A 34 3.59 -0.09 8.78
CA TYR A 34 3.35 -0.59 7.42
C TYR A 34 3.46 -2.11 7.35
N THR A 35 4.49 -2.71 7.95
CA THR A 35 4.67 -4.18 7.98
C THR A 35 3.48 -4.88 8.65
N LYS A 36 2.96 -4.33 9.75
CA LYS A 36 1.75 -4.84 10.41
C LYS A 36 0.54 -4.78 9.50
N LEU A 37 0.34 -3.66 8.78
CA LEU A 37 -0.76 -3.53 7.83
C LEU A 37 -0.67 -4.58 6.72
N LEU A 38 0.50 -4.73 6.07
CA LEU A 38 0.70 -5.68 4.98
C LEU A 38 0.46 -7.12 5.43
N THR A 39 1.01 -7.50 6.59
CA THR A 39 0.81 -8.83 7.18
C THR A 39 -0.66 -9.10 7.52
N THR A 40 -1.37 -8.11 8.04
CA THR A 40 -2.80 -8.22 8.37
C THR A 40 -3.64 -8.42 7.12
N VAL A 41 -3.36 -7.64 6.06
CA VAL A 41 -4.07 -7.76 4.78
C VAL A 41 -3.87 -9.15 4.17
N ASP A 42 -2.64 -9.65 4.14
CA ASP A 42 -2.37 -10.97 3.58
C ASP A 42 -3.06 -12.07 4.40
N SER A 43 -3.01 -11.98 5.73
CA SER A 43 -3.71 -12.93 6.60
C SER A 43 -5.22 -12.95 6.33
N ALA A 44 -5.83 -11.77 6.17
CA ALA A 44 -7.26 -11.65 5.85
C ALA A 44 -7.59 -12.23 4.46
N ILE A 45 -6.76 -11.97 3.45
CA ILE A 45 -6.97 -12.52 2.10
C ILE A 45 -6.85 -14.04 2.12
N LEU A 46 -5.82 -14.59 2.75
CA LEU A 46 -5.64 -16.05 2.86
C LEU A 46 -6.84 -16.69 3.58
N TYR A 47 -7.31 -16.07 4.66
CA TYR A 47 -8.47 -16.54 5.41
C TYR A 47 -9.76 -16.52 4.57
N HIS A 48 -10.07 -15.39 3.92
CA HIS A 48 -11.35 -15.21 3.23
C HIS A 48 -11.45 -15.94 1.90
N PHE A 49 -10.38 -15.98 1.13
CA PHE A 49 -10.40 -16.58 -0.20
C PHE A 49 -10.00 -18.05 -0.19
N GLN A 50 -9.63 -18.61 0.97
CA GLN A 50 -9.16 -19.99 1.15
C GLN A 50 -8.08 -20.40 0.14
N VAL A 51 -7.36 -19.41 -0.41
CA VAL A 51 -6.29 -19.62 -1.37
C VAL A 51 -5.01 -19.78 -0.60
N ASN A 52 -4.41 -20.97 -0.70
CA ASN A 52 -3.09 -21.23 -0.15
C ASN A 52 -2.00 -20.85 -1.16
N ARG A 53 -2.20 -19.73 -1.88
CA ARG A 53 -1.27 -19.25 -2.91
C ARG A 53 -0.62 -17.97 -2.43
N GLU A 54 0.70 -17.91 -2.61
CA GLU A 54 1.47 -16.71 -2.39
C GLU A 54 0.95 -15.58 -3.27
N ARG A 55 0.74 -14.41 -2.66
CA ARG A 55 0.24 -13.23 -3.33
C ARG A 55 1.38 -12.56 -4.08
N THR A 56 1.27 -12.46 -5.40
CA THR A 56 2.29 -11.77 -6.20
C THR A 56 1.92 -10.31 -6.41
N VAL A 57 2.75 -9.42 -5.87
CA VAL A 57 2.70 -7.98 -6.15
C VAL A 57 3.77 -7.65 -7.17
N ARG A 58 3.36 -7.13 -8.33
CA ARG A 58 4.30 -6.79 -9.42
C ARG A 58 4.80 -5.35 -9.33
N VAL A 59 3.89 -4.44 -8.99
CA VAL A 59 4.18 -3.02 -8.85
C VAL A 59 3.55 -2.55 -7.55
N ALA A 60 4.25 -1.73 -6.78
CA ALA A 60 3.68 -1.03 -5.64
C ALA A 60 3.88 0.46 -5.89
N LEU A 61 2.78 1.23 -5.89
CA LEU A 61 2.88 2.69 -5.85
C LEU A 61 2.67 3.13 -4.40
N ALA A 62 3.56 3.97 -3.91
CA ALA A 62 3.52 4.47 -2.54
C ALA A 62 3.98 5.92 -2.50
N ASP A 63 3.85 6.55 -1.33
CA ASP A 63 4.58 7.77 -1.06
C ASP A 63 6.11 7.52 -1.10
N GLU A 64 6.90 8.56 -1.31
CA GLU A 64 8.36 8.50 -1.36
C GLU A 64 9.01 8.18 0.00
N ALA A 65 8.22 8.14 1.08
CA ALA A 65 8.69 7.85 2.42
C ALA A 65 9.47 6.52 2.49
N ILE A 66 10.67 6.56 3.09
CA ILE A 66 11.57 5.39 3.18
C ILE A 66 10.90 4.23 3.94
N ALA A 67 10.14 4.55 4.99
CA ALA A 67 9.49 3.56 5.85
C ALA A 67 8.54 2.61 5.08
N ILE A 68 7.66 3.16 4.23
CA ILE A 68 6.75 2.33 3.44
C ILE A 68 7.49 1.55 2.35
N ARG A 69 8.53 2.13 1.76
CA ARG A 69 9.34 1.47 0.72
C ARG A 69 10.09 0.27 1.28
N ASN A 70 10.69 0.40 2.46
CA ASN A 70 11.38 -0.70 3.13
C ASN A 70 10.40 -1.82 3.49
N ALA A 71 9.26 -1.48 4.10
CA ALA A 71 8.24 -2.46 4.46
C ALA A 71 7.75 -3.24 3.22
N PHE A 72 7.50 -2.55 2.09
CA PHE A 72 7.13 -3.22 0.84
C PHE A 72 8.24 -4.09 0.26
N ALA A 73 9.49 -3.63 0.27
CA ALA A 73 10.61 -4.39 -0.27
C ALA A 73 10.89 -5.66 0.56
N ALA A 74 10.70 -5.59 1.88
CA ALA A 74 10.81 -6.75 2.76
C ALA A 74 9.66 -7.74 2.56
N HIS A 75 8.43 -7.24 2.39
CA HIS A 75 7.22 -8.07 2.31
C HIS A 75 6.97 -8.64 0.90
N PHE A 76 7.33 -7.90 -0.15
CA PHE A 76 7.21 -8.29 -1.56
C PHE A 76 8.52 -7.99 -2.31
N PRO A 77 9.59 -8.78 -2.09
CA PRO A 77 10.93 -8.50 -2.62
C PRO A 77 11.02 -8.50 -4.15
N GLN A 78 10.04 -9.12 -4.83
CA GLN A 78 9.92 -9.16 -6.28
C GLN A 78 9.17 -7.95 -6.88
N ALA A 79 8.57 -7.09 -6.05
CA ALA A 79 7.77 -5.97 -6.51
C ALA A 79 8.65 -4.78 -6.95
N ILE A 80 8.27 -4.15 -8.06
CA ILE A 80 8.84 -2.86 -8.44
C ILE A 80 8.15 -1.77 -7.62
N ILE A 81 8.89 -1.04 -6.80
CA ILE A 81 8.35 0.03 -5.96
C ILE A 81 8.59 1.38 -6.63
N CYS A 82 7.50 2.07 -6.95
CA CYS A 82 7.52 3.38 -7.60
C CYS A 82 6.81 4.43 -6.76
N ASN A 83 7.16 5.69 -6.96
CA ASN A 83 6.44 6.80 -6.34
C ASN A 83 5.07 7.00 -7.01
N CYS A 84 4.05 7.28 -6.22
CA CYS A 84 2.74 7.63 -6.73
C CYS A 84 2.79 9.03 -7.38
N ALA A 85 2.37 9.13 -8.64
CA ALA A 85 2.35 10.40 -9.37
C ALA A 85 1.49 11.47 -8.68
N VAL A 86 0.39 11.06 -8.01
CA VAL A 86 -0.47 11.98 -7.25
C VAL A 86 0.31 12.63 -6.10
N HIS A 87 1.06 11.84 -5.32
CA HIS A 87 1.92 12.37 -4.26
C HIS A 87 3.01 13.29 -4.81
N LEU A 88 3.62 12.95 -5.96
CA LEU A 88 4.61 13.81 -6.60
C LEU A 88 4.03 15.16 -7.02
N VAL A 89 2.81 15.19 -7.57
CA VAL A 89 2.12 16.42 -7.97
C VAL A 89 1.68 17.26 -6.78
N LEU A 90 1.13 16.63 -5.74
CA LEU A 90 0.71 17.34 -4.52
C LEU A 90 1.90 17.97 -3.81
N LYS A 91 3.02 17.24 -3.72
CA LYS A 91 4.26 17.72 -3.14
C LYS A 91 4.87 18.87 -3.94
N SER A 92 4.92 18.77 -5.27
CA SER A 92 5.45 19.86 -6.11
C SER A 92 4.57 21.11 -6.09
N SER A 93 3.28 20.94 -5.81
CA SER A 93 2.30 22.03 -5.69
C SER A 93 2.25 22.67 -4.30
N ASN A 94 3.08 22.22 -3.34
CA ASN A 94 3.07 22.67 -1.95
C ASN A 94 1.69 22.51 -1.26
N ILE A 95 0.85 21.61 -1.78
CA ILE A 95 -0.44 21.29 -1.18
C ILE A 95 -0.18 20.25 -0.09
N TYR A 96 -0.21 20.70 1.16
CA TYR A 96 -0.14 19.80 2.30
C TYR A 96 -1.47 19.06 2.42
N VAL A 97 -1.48 17.78 2.04
CA VAL A 97 -2.59 16.88 2.30
C VAL A 97 -2.22 16.08 3.56
N PRO A 98 -2.81 16.39 4.74
CA PRO A 98 -2.50 15.71 6.01
C PRO A 98 -2.94 14.24 6.07
N THR A 99 -3.42 13.68 4.96
CA THR A 99 -3.98 12.35 4.80
C THR A 99 -3.16 11.62 3.74
N CYS A 100 -2.40 10.61 4.16
CA CYS A 100 -1.49 9.86 3.30
C CYS A 100 -2.28 8.84 2.47
N TYR A 101 -2.42 9.08 1.16
CA TYR A 101 -3.19 8.20 0.27
C TYR A 101 -2.28 7.11 -0.30
N VAL A 102 -2.09 6.01 0.41
CA VAL A 102 -1.34 4.88 -0.13
C VAL A 102 -2.16 4.14 -1.20
N HIS A 103 -2.04 4.58 -2.46
CA HIS A 103 -2.64 3.91 -3.61
C HIS A 103 -1.76 2.77 -4.08
N ILE A 104 -2.05 1.55 -3.63
CA ILE A 104 -1.27 0.38 -4.06
C ILE A 104 -1.92 -0.26 -5.29
N PHE A 105 -1.09 -0.57 -6.28
CA PHE A 105 -1.51 -1.19 -7.55
C PHE A 105 -1.10 -2.66 -7.56
N LEU A 106 -1.88 -3.54 -6.94
CA LEU A 106 -1.62 -4.97 -7.09
C LEU A 106 -2.02 -5.38 -8.51
N VAL A 107 -1.08 -5.79 -9.35
CA VAL A 107 -1.39 -6.47 -10.61
C VAL A 107 -1.43 -7.97 -10.34
N TYR A 108 -2.64 -8.53 -10.22
CA TYR A 108 -2.85 -9.97 -10.10
C TYR A 108 -2.59 -10.68 -11.43
N LEU A 109 -1.41 -11.29 -11.58
CA LEU A 109 -1.20 -12.35 -12.57
C LEU A 109 -1.39 -13.68 -11.85
N THR A 110 -2.58 -14.30 -11.94
CA THR A 110 -2.62 -15.76 -11.73
C THR A 110 -2.32 -16.41 -13.07
N HIS A 111 -1.38 -17.34 -13.08
CA HIS A 111 -1.40 -18.42 -14.05
C HIS A 111 -2.49 -19.42 -13.67
#